data_AF-A0A6F9A0K3-F1
#
_entry.id   AF-A0A6F9A0K3-F1
#
_cell.length_a   1.000
_cell.length_b   1.000
_cell.length_c   1.000
_cell.angle_alpha   90.00
_cell.angle_beta   90.00
_cell.angle_gamma   90.00
#
_symmetry.space_group_name_H-M   'P 1'
#
loop_
_entity.id
_entity.type
_entity.pdbx_description
1 polymer ?
#
loop_
_entity_poly.entity_id
_entity_poly.type
_entity_poly.pdbx_seq_one_letter_code
_entity_poly.pdbx_strand_id
1 'polypeptide(L)'
;MAEGGAADLDTQRGEVAALLKTQLRKGDTWYLVDSHWFKQWKKYVGFDSWDKYQMGDQNVYPGPVDNSGLLTSDGDVLAIKEHLIDELDYILVPTEGWNKLVSWYALMEGHEPVSRKVVEQGMFVKHCKVEVYLTELKLCEDRNMDNVVTRRFSKADTI
;
A
#
# COMPACT_ATOMS: atom_id res chain seq x y z
N MET A 1 -21.30 -20.76 -11.71
CA MET A 1 -20.71 -21.61 -10.65
C MET A 1 -19.21 -21.42 -10.70
N ALA A 2 -18.65 -20.70 -9.74
CA ALA A 2 -17.20 -20.62 -9.54
C ALA A 2 -17.00 -20.58 -8.02
N GLU A 3 -16.91 -21.75 -7.40
CA GLU A 3 -16.37 -21.86 -6.05
C GLU A 3 -14.85 -21.69 -6.15
N GLY A 4 -14.41 -20.44 -6.21
CA GLY A 4 -13.01 -20.06 -6.09
C GLY A 4 -12.74 -19.69 -4.65
N GLY A 5 -12.58 -20.69 -3.77
CA GLY A 5 -12.08 -20.43 -2.41
C GLY A 5 -10.68 -19.81 -2.47
N ALA A 6 -10.33 -19.04 -1.43
CA ALA A 6 -8.97 -18.55 -1.27
C ALA A 6 -7.95 -19.70 -1.38
N ALA A 7 -6.74 -19.40 -1.89
CA ALA A 7 -5.66 -20.39 -1.92
C ALA A 7 -5.37 -20.94 -0.51
N ASP A 8 -4.80 -22.14 -0.40
CA ASP A 8 -4.40 -22.67 0.90
C ASP A 8 -3.35 -21.77 1.58
N LEU A 9 -3.28 -21.83 2.91
CA LEU A 9 -2.49 -20.88 3.70
C LEU A 9 -0.99 -20.95 3.40
N ASP A 10 -0.45 -22.14 3.09
CA ASP A 10 0.96 -22.29 2.73
C ASP A 10 1.24 -21.67 1.36
N THR A 11 0.34 -21.82 0.38
CA THR A 11 0.39 -21.12 -0.91
C THR A 11 0.32 -19.61 -0.72
N GLN A 12 -0.64 -19.10 0.06
CA GLN A 12 -0.76 -17.67 0.30
C GLN A 12 0.53 -17.08 0.89
N ARG A 13 1.07 -17.75 1.92
CA ARG A 13 2.33 -17.36 2.57
C ARG A 13 3.48 -17.35 1.57
N GLY A 14 3.64 -18.42 0.80
CA GLY A 14 4.75 -18.58 -0.15
C GLY A 14 4.72 -17.54 -1.27
N GLU A 15 3.55 -17.34 -1.88
CA GLU A 15 3.37 -16.39 -2.98
C GLU A 15 3.60 -14.95 -2.50
N VAL A 16 2.96 -14.53 -1.40
CA VAL A 16 3.13 -13.16 -0.88
C VAL A 16 4.56 -12.94 -0.40
N ALA A 17 5.21 -13.93 0.23
CA ALA A 17 6.62 -13.81 0.65
C ALA A 17 7.59 -13.63 -0.53
N ALA A 18 7.31 -14.27 -1.67
CA ALA A 18 8.07 -14.04 -2.90
C ALA A 18 7.81 -12.64 -3.46
N LEU A 19 6.53 -12.21 -3.49
CA LEU A 19 6.12 -10.93 -4.04
C LEU A 19 6.63 -9.72 -3.23
N LEU A 20 6.76 -9.83 -1.92
CA LEU A 20 7.36 -8.79 -1.08
C LEU A 20 8.85 -8.55 -1.39
N LYS A 21 9.53 -9.49 -2.06
CA LYS A 21 10.93 -9.33 -2.51
C LYS A 21 11.04 -8.74 -3.91
N THR A 22 9.92 -8.36 -4.53
CA THR A 22 9.92 -7.78 -5.88
C THR A 22 10.73 -6.48 -5.88
N GLN A 23 11.68 -6.37 -6.80
CA GLN A 23 12.48 -5.15 -6.94
C GLN A 23 11.63 -4.01 -7.49
N LEU A 24 11.80 -2.82 -6.92
CA LEU A 24 11.15 -1.61 -7.39
C LEU A 24 11.68 -1.19 -8.76
N ARG A 25 10.76 -0.97 -9.73
CA ARG A 25 11.09 -0.42 -11.05
C ARG A 25 10.25 0.81 -11.33
N LYS A 26 10.87 1.84 -11.90
CA LYS A 26 10.22 3.11 -12.24
C LYS A 26 8.94 2.87 -13.06
N GLY A 27 7.85 3.50 -12.64
CA GLY A 27 6.55 3.41 -13.31
C GLY A 27 5.64 2.29 -12.81
N ASP A 28 6.19 1.30 -12.08
CA ASP A 28 5.41 0.24 -11.45
C ASP A 28 4.39 0.82 -10.47
N THR A 29 3.26 0.13 -10.33
CA THR A 29 2.24 0.43 -9.32
C THR A 29 2.38 -0.52 -8.14
N TRP A 30 2.44 0.07 -6.95
CA TRP A 30 2.45 -0.60 -5.67
C TRP A 30 1.26 -0.14 -4.84
N TYR A 31 0.83 -0.96 -3.89
CA TYR A 31 -0.36 -0.70 -3.07
C TYR A 31 0.01 -0.69 -1.60
N LEU A 32 -0.62 0.23 -0.86
CA LEU A 32 -0.51 0.29 0.59
C LEU A 32 -1.55 -0.66 1.19
N VAL A 33 -1.09 -1.45 2.17
CA VAL A 33 -1.93 -2.28 3.02
C VAL A 33 -1.66 -1.88 4.46
N ASP A 34 -2.71 -1.65 5.23
CA ASP A 34 -2.61 -1.33 6.65
C ASP A 34 -1.82 -2.39 7.41
N SER A 35 -0.86 -1.95 8.24
CA SER A 35 0.05 -2.87 8.91
C SER A 35 -0.65 -3.73 9.96
N HIS A 36 -1.76 -3.25 10.56
CA HIS A 36 -2.54 -4.03 11.51
C HIS A 36 -3.24 -5.19 10.80
N TRP A 37 -3.90 -4.91 9.68
CA TRP A 37 -4.50 -5.96 8.84
C TRP A 37 -3.45 -6.97 8.38
N PHE A 38 -2.29 -6.49 7.90
CA PHE A 38 -1.24 -7.37 7.41
C PHE A 38 -0.60 -8.21 8.53
N LYS A 39 -0.39 -7.64 9.73
CA LYS A 39 0.08 -8.39 10.91
C LYS A 39 -0.90 -9.49 11.31
N GLN A 40 -2.20 -9.22 11.20
CA GLN A 40 -3.25 -10.20 11.47
C GLN A 40 -3.22 -11.34 10.43
N TRP A 41 -3.11 -11.00 9.14
CA TRP A 41 -2.91 -11.98 8.07
C TRP A 41 -1.66 -12.84 8.28
N LYS A 42 -0.53 -12.23 8.68
CA LYS A 42 0.71 -12.96 8.98
C LYS A 42 0.54 -14.01 10.08
N LYS A 43 -0.26 -13.73 11.12
CA LYS A 43 -0.60 -14.74 12.15
C LYS A 43 -1.46 -15.85 11.56
N TYR A 44 -2.48 -15.48 10.79
CA TYR A 44 -3.41 -16.43 10.17
C TYR A 44 -2.72 -17.42 9.23
N VAL A 45 -1.76 -16.96 8.42
CA VAL A 45 -1.03 -17.83 7.48
C VAL A 45 0.27 -18.41 8.05
N GLY A 46 0.65 -18.06 9.29
CA GLY A 46 1.92 -18.48 9.88
C GLY A 46 3.15 -17.95 9.14
N PHE A 47 3.12 -16.66 8.76
CA PHE A 47 4.14 -16.03 7.91
C PHE A 47 5.52 -15.96 8.58
N ASP A 48 5.59 -15.41 9.79
CA ASP A 48 6.84 -15.22 10.56
C ASP A 48 7.09 -16.35 11.58
N SER A 49 6.06 -17.15 11.86
CA SER A 49 6.07 -18.08 13.01
C SER A 49 6.51 -19.49 12.59
N TRP A 50 7.41 -20.07 13.37
CA TRP A 50 7.64 -21.52 13.39
C TRP A 50 6.50 -22.24 14.11
N ASP A 51 5.83 -21.54 15.04
CA ASP A 51 4.71 -22.04 15.80
C ASP A 51 3.39 -21.77 15.06
N LYS A 52 2.84 -22.84 14.47
CA LYS A 52 1.61 -22.85 13.68
C LYS A 52 0.33 -22.95 14.54
N TYR A 53 0.40 -22.80 15.88
CA TYR A 53 -0.78 -22.97 16.75
C TYR A 53 -1.99 -22.10 16.37
N GLN A 54 -1.77 -20.88 15.87
CA GLN A 54 -2.84 -19.97 15.44
C GLN A 54 -3.09 -20.00 13.93
N MET A 55 -2.33 -20.79 13.17
CA MET A 55 -2.47 -20.86 11.71
C MET A 55 -3.86 -21.41 11.34
N GLY A 56 -4.61 -20.66 10.55
CA GLY A 56 -5.97 -21.01 10.16
C GLY A 56 -7.04 -20.81 11.24
N ASP A 57 -6.68 -20.35 12.45
CA ASP A 57 -7.66 -20.06 13.49
C ASP A 57 -8.53 -18.86 13.10
N GLN A 58 -9.85 -19.02 13.22
CA GLN A 58 -10.83 -17.97 12.94
C GLN A 58 -10.66 -16.76 13.86
N ASN A 59 -10.14 -16.94 15.07
CA ASN A 59 -9.84 -15.83 15.98
C ASN A 59 -8.78 -14.87 15.43
N VAL A 60 -7.96 -15.35 14.48
CA VAL A 60 -6.93 -14.54 13.83
C VAL A 60 -7.19 -14.30 12.35
N TYR A 61 -8.36 -14.70 11.84
CA TYR A 61 -8.75 -14.41 10.46
C TYR A 61 -8.79 -12.89 10.23
N PRO A 62 -8.07 -12.36 9.22
CA PRO A 62 -7.92 -10.91 9.07
C PRO A 62 -9.18 -10.21 8.55
N GLY A 63 -10.13 -10.94 7.98
CA GLY A 63 -11.29 -10.34 7.31
C GLY A 63 -10.91 -9.63 6.00
N PRO A 64 -11.85 -8.86 5.40
CA PRO A 64 -11.56 -8.05 4.22
C PRO A 64 -10.40 -7.09 4.43
N VAL A 65 -9.63 -6.82 3.37
CA VAL A 65 -8.52 -5.86 3.41
C VAL A 65 -9.05 -4.51 3.85
N ASP A 66 -8.67 -4.09 5.06
CA ASP A 66 -9.13 -2.86 5.68
C ASP A 66 -7.99 -1.85 5.75
N ASN A 67 -8.15 -0.74 5.03
CA ASN A 67 -7.20 0.37 4.98
C ASN A 67 -7.71 1.61 5.74
N SER A 68 -8.76 1.49 6.55
CA SER A 68 -9.37 2.62 7.28
C SER A 68 -8.34 3.35 8.17
N GLY A 69 -7.37 2.61 8.70
CA GLY A 69 -6.27 3.16 9.50
C GLY A 69 -5.41 4.16 8.73
N LEU A 70 -5.33 4.04 7.40
CA LEU A 70 -4.51 4.88 6.52
C LEU A 70 -5.27 6.07 5.92
N LEU A 71 -6.60 5.98 5.82
CA LEU A 71 -7.43 6.96 5.12
C LEU A 71 -7.80 8.15 6.02
N THR A 72 -7.91 9.34 5.44
CA THR A 72 -8.54 10.48 6.10
C THR A 72 -10.06 10.36 6.08
N SER A 73 -10.74 11.01 7.01
CA SER A 73 -12.21 11.02 7.10
C SER A 73 -12.90 11.75 5.93
N ASP A 74 -12.13 12.48 5.13
CA ASP A 74 -12.64 13.45 4.15
C ASP A 74 -12.95 12.83 2.77
N GLY A 75 -12.78 11.51 2.63
CA GLY A 75 -13.29 10.74 1.48
C GLY A 75 -12.51 10.88 0.17
N ASP A 76 -11.41 11.65 0.14
CA ASP A 76 -10.52 11.70 -1.01
C ASP A 76 -9.49 10.56 -0.94
N VAL A 77 -9.46 9.68 -1.94
CA VAL A 77 -8.59 8.49 -2.00
C VAL A 77 -7.10 8.87 -2.11
N LEU A 78 -6.81 10.10 -2.56
CA LEU A 78 -5.47 10.69 -2.50
C LEU A 78 -5.09 11.15 -1.08
N ALA A 79 -6.08 11.38 -0.21
CA ALA A 79 -5.89 11.81 1.16
C ALA A 79 -5.76 10.61 2.10
N ILE A 80 -4.62 9.92 2.00
CA ILE A 80 -4.09 9.16 3.12
C ILE A 80 -3.64 10.13 4.22
N LYS A 81 -3.69 9.70 5.48
CA LYS A 81 -3.17 10.48 6.62
C LYS A 81 -1.73 10.90 6.34
N GLU A 82 -1.35 12.07 6.81
CA GLU A 82 0.03 12.54 6.70
C GLU A 82 0.95 11.77 7.64
N HIS A 83 2.24 11.76 7.32
CA HIS A 83 3.30 11.19 8.16
C HIS A 83 3.20 9.68 8.45
N LEU A 84 2.52 8.91 7.60
CA LEU A 84 2.56 7.45 7.68
C LEU A 84 3.96 6.93 7.35
N ILE A 85 4.42 5.97 8.14
CA ILE A 85 5.76 5.40 8.09
C ILE A 85 5.70 3.99 7.50
N ASP A 86 6.54 3.76 6.48
CA ASP A 86 6.72 2.45 5.85
C ASP A 86 7.14 1.39 6.88
N GLU A 87 6.61 0.18 6.75
CA GLU A 87 6.75 -0.97 7.67
C GLU A 87 6.18 -0.77 9.09
N LEU A 88 5.80 0.46 9.48
CA LEU A 88 5.16 0.74 10.77
C LEU A 88 3.64 0.83 10.63
N ASP A 89 3.16 1.72 9.76
CA ASP A 89 1.75 2.03 9.58
C ASP A 89 1.15 1.28 8.39
N TYR A 90 1.93 1.09 7.33
CA TYR A 90 1.55 0.31 6.16
C TYR A 90 2.70 -0.58 5.70
N ILE A 91 2.37 -1.53 4.83
CA ILE A 91 3.32 -2.29 4.04
C ILE A 91 3.04 -2.06 2.56
N LEU A 92 4.08 -2.21 1.73
CA LEU A 92 4.00 -2.05 0.29
C LEU A 92 3.95 -3.42 -0.38
N VAL A 93 2.91 -3.64 -1.19
CA VAL A 93 2.79 -4.85 -2.05
C VAL A 93 2.78 -4.48 -3.52
N PRO A 94 3.43 -5.27 -4.39
CA PRO A 94 3.31 -5.07 -5.83
C PRO A 94 1.88 -5.39 -6.30
N THR A 95 1.54 -4.96 -7.51
CA THR A 95 0.20 -5.15 -8.10
C THR A 95 -0.30 -6.59 -8.01
N GLU A 96 0.55 -7.58 -8.28
CA GLU A 96 0.17 -8.99 -8.18
C GLU A 96 -0.17 -9.41 -6.74
N GLY A 97 0.62 -8.95 -5.76
CA GLY A 97 0.37 -9.23 -4.34
C GLY A 97 -0.94 -8.64 -3.87
N TRP A 98 -1.21 -7.38 -4.25
CA TRP A 98 -2.50 -6.74 -3.98
C TRP A 98 -3.68 -7.52 -4.56
N ASN A 99 -3.61 -7.89 -5.84
CA ASN A 99 -4.69 -8.61 -6.50
C ASN A 99 -4.97 -9.97 -5.84
N LYS A 100 -3.94 -10.68 -5.39
CA LYS A 100 -4.08 -11.93 -4.64
C LYS A 100 -4.76 -11.71 -3.29
N LEU A 101 -4.29 -10.75 -2.49
CA LEU A 101 -4.90 -10.43 -1.19
C LEU A 101 -6.38 -10.06 -1.33
N VAL A 102 -6.72 -9.19 -2.28
CA VAL A 102 -8.12 -8.83 -2.54
C VAL A 102 -8.93 -10.01 -3.08
N SER A 103 -8.35 -10.87 -3.91
CA SER A 103 -9.04 -12.07 -4.40
C SER A 103 -9.34 -13.08 -3.29
N TRP A 104 -8.49 -13.16 -2.26
CA TRP A 104 -8.66 -14.11 -1.16
C TRP A 104 -9.54 -13.59 -0.02
N TYR A 105 -9.47 -12.29 0.27
CA TYR A 105 -10.12 -11.71 1.44
C TYR A 105 -11.21 -10.69 1.11
N ALA A 106 -11.33 -10.28 -0.16
CA ALA A 106 -12.06 -9.08 -0.58
C ALA A 106 -11.42 -7.77 -0.06
N LEU A 107 -11.84 -6.65 -0.64
CA LEU A 107 -11.58 -5.31 -0.14
C LEU A 107 -12.76 -4.89 0.74
N MET A 108 -12.50 -4.17 1.83
CA MET A 108 -13.57 -3.62 2.67
C MET A 108 -14.56 -2.79 1.82
N GLU A 109 -15.85 -2.96 2.09
CA GLU A 109 -16.91 -2.31 1.32
C GLU A 109 -16.77 -0.77 1.38
N GLY A 110 -16.87 -0.12 0.22
CA GLY A 110 -16.72 1.33 0.09
C GLY A 110 -15.27 1.82 0.05
N HIS A 111 -14.27 0.95 0.21
CA HIS A 111 -12.87 1.33 0.03
C HIS A 111 -12.43 1.23 -1.43
N GLU A 112 -11.49 2.09 -1.81
CA GLU A 112 -10.74 1.98 -3.05
C GLU A 112 -9.28 1.55 -2.78
N PRO A 113 -8.62 0.88 -3.73
CA PRO A 113 -7.20 0.54 -3.61
C PRO A 113 -6.31 1.78 -3.43
N VAL A 114 -5.47 1.77 -2.40
CA VAL A 114 -4.49 2.84 -2.15
C VAL A 114 -3.23 2.60 -2.95
N SER A 115 -3.27 2.96 -4.25
CA SER A 115 -2.16 2.73 -5.19
C SER A 115 -1.19 3.92 -5.27
N ARG A 116 0.10 3.63 -5.50
CA ARG A 116 1.18 4.61 -5.63
C ARG A 116 2.20 4.17 -6.70
N LYS A 117 2.87 5.16 -7.30
CA LYS A 117 3.86 4.92 -8.36
C LYS A 117 5.27 4.84 -7.80
N VAL A 118 6.08 3.97 -8.40
CA VAL A 118 7.51 3.95 -8.18
C VAL A 118 8.18 5.05 -9.01
N VAL A 119 8.93 5.90 -8.34
CA VAL A 119 9.72 6.99 -8.94
C VAL A 119 11.20 6.79 -8.68
N GLU A 120 12.04 7.37 -9.54
CA GLU A 120 13.46 7.50 -9.24
C GLU A 120 13.69 8.71 -8.34
N GLN A 121 14.37 8.51 -7.22
CA GLN A 121 14.74 9.58 -6.31
C GLN A 121 16.26 9.60 -6.11
N GLY A 122 16.84 10.80 -5.98
CA GLY A 122 18.25 11.01 -5.66
C GLY A 122 18.95 11.96 -6.64
N MET A 123 19.76 12.88 -6.09
CA MET A 123 20.45 13.91 -6.89
C MET A 123 21.70 13.37 -7.59
N PHE A 124 22.39 12.41 -6.98
CA PHE A 124 23.67 11.86 -7.49
C PHE A 124 23.55 10.37 -7.82
N VAL A 125 22.98 9.60 -6.89
CA VAL A 125 22.68 8.18 -7.08
C VAL A 125 21.16 8.02 -7.05
N LYS A 126 20.60 7.55 -8.16
CA LYS A 126 19.16 7.30 -8.27
C LYS A 126 18.81 5.94 -7.69
N HIS A 127 17.77 5.90 -6.87
CA HIS A 127 17.13 4.67 -6.40
C HIS A 127 15.63 4.73 -6.70
N CYS A 128 15.03 3.58 -6.97
CA CYS A 128 13.58 3.49 -7.11
C CYS A 128 12.93 3.47 -5.72
N LYS A 129 11.89 4.27 -5.53
CA LYS A 129 11.09 4.32 -4.30
C LYS A 129 9.62 4.51 -4.65
N VAL A 130 8.71 3.89 -3.89
CA VAL A 130 7.28 4.19 -4.01
C VAL A 130 7.02 5.61 -3.48
N GLU A 131 6.49 6.48 -4.32
CA GLU A 131 6.12 7.84 -3.95
C GLU A 131 4.75 7.83 -3.27
N VAL A 132 4.75 7.75 -1.95
CA VAL A 132 3.53 7.69 -1.14
C VAL A 132 2.85 9.05 -1.02
N TYR A 133 3.64 10.12 -0.93
CA TYR A 133 3.16 11.50 -0.86
C TYR A 133 3.75 12.31 -2.01
N LEU A 134 2.88 13.02 -2.73
CA LEU A 134 3.28 14.05 -3.68
C LEU A 134 3.81 15.28 -2.94
N THR A 135 4.67 16.05 -3.60
CA THR A 135 5.19 17.30 -3.07
C THR A 135 4.18 18.41 -3.33
N GLU A 136 3.67 19.03 -2.27
CA GLU A 136 2.80 20.18 -2.38
C GLU A 136 3.63 21.47 -2.56
N LEU A 137 3.37 22.20 -3.64
CA LEU A 137 3.99 23.49 -3.94
C LEU A 137 2.92 24.58 -3.97
N LYS A 138 3.26 25.73 -3.36
CA LYS A 138 2.49 26.97 -3.42
C LYS A 138 3.06 27.85 -4.53
N LEU A 139 2.26 28.09 -5.55
CA LEU A 139 2.63 28.81 -6.76
C LEU A 139 1.96 30.18 -6.75
N CYS A 140 2.68 31.23 -7.16
CA CYS A 140 2.13 32.57 -7.36
C CYS A 140 2.80 33.23 -8.57
N GLU A 141 2.15 34.25 -9.13
CA GLU A 141 2.76 35.08 -10.17
C GLU A 141 3.54 36.22 -9.50
N ASP A 142 4.69 36.61 -10.07
CA ASP A 142 5.55 37.69 -9.53
C ASP A 142 4.79 39.02 -9.33
N ARG A 143 3.85 39.32 -10.25
CA ARG A 143 3.03 40.53 -10.20
C ARG A 143 1.88 40.47 -9.18
N ASN A 144 1.61 39.28 -8.62
CA ASN A 144 0.52 39.05 -7.68
C ASN A 144 0.88 37.90 -6.71
N MET A 145 1.83 38.19 -5.82
CA MET A 145 2.31 37.22 -4.83
C MET A 145 1.25 36.79 -3.81
N ASP A 146 0.20 37.59 -3.63
CA ASP A 146 -0.90 37.27 -2.72
C ASP A 146 -1.85 36.19 -3.29
N ASN A 147 -1.88 36.04 -4.62
CA ASN A 147 -2.71 35.03 -5.29
C ASN A 147 -1.97 33.68 -5.38
N VAL A 148 -2.01 32.92 -4.29
CA VAL A 148 -1.34 31.63 -4.18
C VAL A 148 -2.27 30.48 -4.61
N VAL A 149 -1.77 29.63 -5.53
CA VAL A 149 -2.41 28.39 -5.95
C VAL A 149 -1.58 27.20 -5.47
N THR A 150 -2.22 26.28 -4.76
CA THR A 150 -1.58 25.04 -4.31
C THR A 150 -1.72 23.95 -5.38
N ARG A 151 -0.61 23.27 -5.68
CA ARG A 151 -0.55 22.13 -6.61
C ARG A 151 0.35 21.03 -6.04
N ARG A 152 0.08 19.79 -6.39
CA ARG A 152 0.86 18.62 -5.97
C ARG A 152 1.61 18.06 -7.18
N PHE A 153 2.89 17.78 -7.00
CA PHE A 153 3.79 17.32 -8.05
C PHE A 153 4.53 16.05 -7.61
N SER A 154 4.84 15.19 -8.56
CA SER A 154 5.77 14.10 -8.33
C SER A 154 7.18 14.64 -8.15
N LYS A 155 8.00 14.00 -7.32
CA LYS A 155 9.44 14.25 -7.23
C LYS A 155 10.18 13.91 -8.52
N ALA A 156 9.56 13.18 -9.43
CA ALA A 156 10.09 12.90 -10.76
C ALA A 156 9.71 13.97 -11.80
N ASP A 157 8.80 14.88 -11.47
CA ASP A 157 8.42 15.98 -12.37
C ASP A 157 9.60 16.95 -12.54
N THR A 158 9.71 17.53 -13.73
CA THR A 158 10.73 18.53 -14.05
C THR A 158 10.16 19.94 -13.94
N ILE A 159 11.06 20.92 -13.79
CA ILE A 159 10.74 22.35 -13.90
C ILE A 159 10.20 22.66 -15.30
#